data_AF-A0A7U7GBE2-F1
#
_entry.id   AF-A0A7U7GBE2-F1
#
_cell.length_a   1.000
_cell.length_b   1.000
_cell.length_c   1.000
_cell.angle_alpha   90.00
_cell.angle_beta   90.00
_cell.angle_gamma   90.00
#
_symmetry.space_group_name_H-M   'P 1'
#
loop_
_entity.id
_entity.type
_entity.pdbx_description
1 polymer ?
#
loop_
_entity_poly.entity_id
_entity_poly.type
_entity_poly.pdbx_seq_one_letter_code
_entity_poly.pdbx_strand_id
1 'polypeptide(L)' 'MALPGIRLEPLSPEVAVASTRLPGAVHADPADRIIAATARQSGAVLVTEDQPLLDYGAAGHLRILRATV' A
#
# COMPACT_ATOMS: atom_id res chain seq x y z
N MET A 1 -1.50 -9.98 -20.60
CA MET A 1 -0.54 -10.90 -19.96
C MET A 1 -1.06 -11.23 -18.58
N ALA A 2 -1.25 -12.51 -18.25
CA ALA A 2 -1.64 -12.96 -16.92
C ALA A 2 -0.60 -13.95 -16.41
N LEU A 3 -0.07 -13.72 -15.22
CA LEU A 3 0.85 -14.64 -14.53
C LEU A 3 0.00 -15.49 -13.57
N PRO A 4 0.08 -16.83 -13.60
CA PRO A 4 -0.65 -17.67 -12.66
C PRO A 4 -0.33 -17.26 -11.20
N GLY A 5 -1.38 -17.09 -10.39
CA GLY A 5 -1.23 -16.67 -8.98
C GLY A 5 -1.03 -15.17 -8.77
N ILE A 6 -0.98 -14.35 -9.83
CA ILE A 6 -0.88 -12.88 -9.72
C ILE A 6 -2.13 -12.25 -10.31
N ARG A 7 -2.78 -11.41 -9.51
CA ARG A 7 -3.90 -10.56 -9.92
C ARG A 7 -3.44 -9.11 -9.90
N LEU A 8 -3.65 -8.40 -11.01
CA LEU A 8 -3.45 -6.96 -11.07
C LEU A 8 -4.62 -6.26 -10.40
N GLU A 9 -4.35 -5.44 -9.38
CA GLU A 9 -5.33 -4.52 -8.83
C GLU A 9 -5.36 -3.23 -9.67
N PRO A 10 -6.54 -2.75 -10.08
CA PRO A 10 -6.65 -1.54 -10.87
C PRO A 10 -6.37 -0.30 -10.00
N LEU A 11 -5.74 0.71 -10.59
CA LEU A 11 -5.77 2.07 -10.03
C LEU A 11 -7.14 2.69 -10.30
N SER A 12 -8.11 2.38 -9.45
CA SER A 12 -9.46 2.96 -9.55
C SER A 12 -9.45 4.44 -9.16
N PRO A 13 -10.46 5.23 -9.58
CA PRO A 13 -10.62 6.61 -9.10
C PRO A 13 -10.66 6.73 -7.58
N GLU A 14 -11.27 5.76 -6.89
CA GLU A 14 -11.34 5.71 -5.43
C GLU A 14 -9.95 5.56 -4.81
N VAL A 15 -9.13 4.63 -5.33
CA VAL A 15 -7.74 4.45 -4.91
C VAL A 15 -6.91 5.70 -5.19
N ALA A 16 -7.10 6.30 -6.37
CA ALA A 16 -6.39 7.52 -6.76
C ALA A 16 -6.70 8.69 -5.82
N VAL A 17 -7.96 8.88 -5.41
CA VAL A 17 -8.33 9.89 -4.42
C VAL A 17 -7.80 9.51 -3.03
N ALA A 18 -7.94 8.25 -2.62
CA ALA A 18 -7.50 7.78 -1.32
C ALA A 18 -5.98 7.93 -1.11
N SER A 19 -5.16 7.76 -2.15
CA SER A 19 -3.70 7.94 -2.08
C SER A 19 -3.31 9.37 -1.68
N THR A 20 -4.14 10.36 -1.98
CA THR A 20 -3.92 11.77 -1.58
C THR A 20 -4.39 12.08 -0.15
N ARG A 21 -5.21 11.20 0.45
CA ARG A 21 -5.90 11.41 1.73
C ARG A 21 -5.51 10.39 2.81
N LEU A 22 -4.34 9.79 2.67
CA LEU A 22 -3.82 8.86 3.68
C LEU A 22 -3.64 9.58 5.03
N PRO A 23 -4.00 8.94 6.16
CA PRO A 23 -3.85 9.55 7.47
C PRO A 23 -2.38 9.69 7.87
N GLY A 24 -2.09 10.68 8.72
CA GLY A 24 -0.75 10.89 9.26
C GLY A 24 0.25 11.40 8.22
N ALA A 25 1.53 11.40 8.60
CA ALA A 25 2.62 11.72 7.70
C ALA A 25 2.97 10.47 6.89
N VAL A 26 2.58 10.46 5.62
CA VAL A 26 3.01 9.43 4.66
C VAL A 26 4.19 9.92 3.87
N HIS A 27 5.01 8.96 3.43
CA HIS A 27 6.08 9.16 2.46
C HIS A 27 5.63 10.04 1.27
N ALA A 28 6.54 10.85 0.76
CA ALA A 28 6.24 11.82 -0.29
C ALA A 28 6.08 11.17 -1.68
N ASP A 29 6.52 9.92 -1.84
CA ASP A 29 6.48 9.23 -3.13
C ASP A 29 5.03 8.88 -3.57
N PRO A 30 4.61 9.29 -4.78
CA PRO A 30 3.27 8.99 -5.27
C PRO A 30 2.96 7.49 -5.42
N ALA A 31 3.94 6.65 -5.78
CA ALA A 31 3.71 5.22 -5.98
C ALA A 31 3.47 4.52 -4.64
N ASP A 32 4.26 4.82 -3.62
CA ASP A 32 4.06 4.29 -2.26
C ASP A 32 2.68 4.64 -1.71
N ARG A 33 2.23 5.87 -1.97
CA ARG A 33 0.89 6.32 -1.57
C ARG A 33 -0.20 5.54 -2.28
N ILE A 34 -0.05 5.28 -3.58
CA ILE A 34 -0.99 4.45 -4.34
C ILE A 34 -1.00 3.02 -3.81
N ILE A 35 0.17 2.43 -3.53
CA ILE A 35 0.30 1.07 -2.98
C ILE A 35 -0.38 0.98 -1.60
N ALA A 36 -0.10 1.92 -0.70
CA ALA A 36 -0.70 1.96 0.63
C ALA A 36 -2.23 2.16 0.57
N ALA A 37 -2.71 3.04 -0.30
CA ALA A 37 -4.15 3.23 -0.51
C ALA A 37 -4.82 1.97 -1.06
N THR A 38 -4.22 1.32 -2.05
CA THR A 38 -4.70 0.06 -2.63
C THR A 38 -4.80 -1.02 -1.56
N ALA A 39 -3.76 -1.19 -0.73
CA ALA A 39 -3.73 -2.17 0.35
C ALA A 39 -4.82 -1.91 1.40
N ARG A 40 -5.05 -0.64 1.77
CA ARG A 40 -6.11 -0.25 2.70
C ARG A 40 -7.51 -0.48 2.13
N GLN A 41 -7.73 -0.10 0.88
CA GLN A 41 -9.04 -0.18 0.22
C GLN A 41 -9.47 -1.63 -0.01
N SER A 42 -8.53 -2.48 -0.41
CA SER A 42 -8.76 -3.92 -0.62
C SER A 42 -8.78 -4.73 0.67
N GLY A 43 -8.42 -4.13 1.81
CA GLY A 43 -8.21 -4.86 3.05
C GLY A 43 -7.17 -5.96 2.86
N ALA A 44 -6.05 -5.66 2.18
CA ALA A 44 -4.91 -6.56 2.01
C ALA A 44 -3.85 -6.34 3.10
N VAL A 45 -2.81 -7.17 3.13
CA VAL A 45 -1.59 -6.94 3.92
C VAL A 45 -0.52 -6.52 2.93
N LEU A 46 0.12 -5.37 3.17
CA LEU A 46 1.25 -4.95 2.35
C LEU A 46 2.50 -5.71 2.81
N VAL A 47 3.18 -6.37 1.87
CA VAL A 47 4.45 -7.05 2.12
C VAL A 47 5.56 -6.22 1.49
N THR A 48 6.53 -5.76 2.28
CA THR A 48 7.61 -4.88 1.80
C THR A 48 8.84 -4.92 2.71
N GLU A 49 10.02 -4.60 2.14
CA GLU A 49 11.23 -4.27 2.90
C GLU A 49 11.46 -2.75 3.04
N ASP A 50 10.58 -1.94 2.46
CA ASP A 50 10.67 -0.48 2.55
C ASP A 50 10.40 0.01 3.97
N GLN A 51 11.41 0.60 4.60
CA GLN A 51 11.36 1.02 6.00
C GLN A 51 10.33 2.13 6.26
N PRO A 52 10.25 3.22 5.47
CA PRO A 52 9.16 4.20 5.58
C PRO A 52 7.76 3.59 5.59
N LEU A 53 7.47 2.64 4.70
CA LEU A 53 6.17 1.97 4.67
C LEU A 53 5.97 1.07 5.89
N LEU A 54 7.00 0.36 6.34
CA LEU A 54 6.99 -0.45 7.56
C LEU A 54 6.66 0.38 8.80
N ASP A 55 7.30 1.54 8.95
CA ASP A 55 7.03 2.48 10.04
C ASP A 55 5.60 3.02 9.99
N TYR A 56 5.12 3.33 8.78
CA TYR A 56 3.75 3.78 8.55
C TYR A 56 2.70 2.70 8.93
N GLY A 57 2.98 1.44 8.61
CA GLY A 57 2.15 0.31 9.05
C GLY A 57 2.23 0.07 10.57
N ALA A 58 3.43 0.19 11.17
CA ALA A 58 3.63 0.06 12.62
C ALA A 58 2.89 1.14 13.42
N ALA A 59 2.68 2.33 12.85
CA ALA A 59 1.83 3.38 13.40
C ALA A 59 0.31 3.06 13.33
N GLY A 60 -0.07 1.88 12.84
CA GLY A 60 -1.45 1.41 12.76
C GLY A 60 -2.21 1.90 11.53
N HIS A 61 -1.53 2.51 10.55
CA HIS A 61 -2.18 3.06 9.38
C HIS A 61 -2.45 2.03 8.27
N LEU A 62 -1.80 0.86 8.27
CA LEU A 62 -2.22 -0.26 7.43
C LEU A 62 -1.70 -1.57 8.02
N ARG A 63 -2.26 -2.68 7.55
CA ARG A 63 -1.70 -3.99 7.86
C ARG A 63 -0.46 -4.22 7.01
N ILE A 64 0.64 -4.55 7.66
CA ILE A 64 1.94 -4.70 7.01
C ILE A 64 2.66 -5.94 7.51
N LEU A 65 3.48 -6.51 6.65
CA LEU A 65 4.39 -7.62 6.95
C LEU A 65 5.75 -7.29 6.33
N ARG A 66 6.82 -7.46 7.12
CA ARG A 66 8.19 -7.41 6.59
C ARG A 66 8.42 -8.63 5.68
N ALA A 67 9.00 -8.41 4.51
CA ALA A 67 9.32 -9.47 3.57
C ALA A 67 10.62 -10.21 3.97
N THR A 68 10.51 -11.22 4.83
CA THR A 68 11.65 -12.10 5.12
C THR A 68 11.85 -13.11 3.99
N VAL A 69 13.06 -13.17 3.43
CA VAL A 69 13.50 -14.24 2.52
C VAL A 69 13.70 -15.56 3.23
#